data_AF-A0A952VJ22-F1
#
_entry.id   AF-A0A952VJ22-F1
#
_cell.length_a   1.000
_cell.length_b   1.000
_cell.length_c   1.000
_cell.angle_alpha   90.00
_cell.angle_beta   90.00
_cell.angle_gamma   90.00
#
_symmetry.space_group_name_H-M   'P 1'
#
loop_
_entity.id
_entity.type
_entity.pdbx_description
1 polymer ?
#
loop_
_entity_poly.entity_id
_entity_poly.type
_entity_poly.pdbx_seq_one_letter_code
_entity_poly.pdbx_strand_id
1 'polypeptide(L)' 'MWTLATDIEGEHIALIAIVGGLLFVTMLSLGGLVKSVLARRQVEQSRREIAAYVAEGSMTPDDAERLLNSGPRI' A
#
# COMPACT_ATOMS: atom_id res chain seq x y z
N MET A 1 9.99 32.20 29.07
CA MET A 1 9.23 32.27 27.80
C MET A 1 8.88 30.85 27.37
N TRP A 2 7.78 30.32 27.92
CA TRP A 2 7.18 28.99 27.62
C TRP A 2 5.65 29.06 27.89
N THR A 3 5.00 30.18 27.57
CA THR A 3 3.59 30.42 27.89
C THR A 3 2.62 29.73 26.91
N LEU A 4 3.09 29.34 25.73
CA LEU A 4 2.28 28.66 24.70
C LEU A 4 1.68 27.32 25.16
N ALA A 5 2.34 26.61 26.10
CA ALA A 5 1.85 25.32 26.57
C ALA A 5 0.85 25.44 27.75
N THR A 6 0.83 26.58 28.44
CA THR A 6 0.01 26.78 29.65
C THR A 6 -1.32 27.49 29.38
N ASP A 7 -1.47 28.15 28.23
CA ASP A 7 -2.70 28.89 27.86
C ASP A 7 -3.71 28.03 27.06
N ILE A 8 -3.44 26.73 26.90
CA ILE A 8 -4.33 25.81 26.17
C ILE A 8 -5.36 25.25 27.16
N GLU A 9 -6.54 25.86 27.19
CA GLU A 9 -7.71 25.33 27.93
C GLU A 9 -8.07 23.91 27.46
N GLY A 10 -8.70 23.11 28.34
CA GLY A 10 -9.00 21.70 28.08
C GLY A 10 -9.81 21.43 26.80
N GLU A 11 -10.59 22.41 26.34
CA GLU A 11 -11.33 22.35 25.06
C GLU A 11 -10.40 22.31 23.85
N HIS A 12 -9.32 23.11 23.86
CA HIS A 12 -8.34 23.12 22.78
C HIS A 12 -7.55 21.81 22.72
N ILE A 13 -7.24 21.21 23.88
CA ILE A 13 -6.58 19.90 23.94
C ILE A 13 -7.48 18.82 23.31
N ALA A 14 -8.76 18.82 23.65
CA ALA A 14 -9.73 17.89 23.08
C ALA A 14 -9.85 18.05 21.55
N LEU A 15 -9.90 19.30 21.06
CA LEU A 15 -9.98 19.59 19.64
C LEU A 15 -8.72 19.13 18.89
N ILE A 16 -7.52 19.39 19.44
CA ILE A 16 -6.25 18.94 18.86
C ILE A 16 -6.17 17.41 18.82
N ALA A 17 -6.63 16.72 19.88
CA ALA A 17 -6.63 15.26 19.92
C ALA A 17 -7.56 14.65 18.86
N ILE A 18 -8.75 15.23 18.65
CA ILE A 18 -9.70 14.75 17.62
C ILE A 18 -9.14 14.98 16.21
N VAL A 19 -8.66 16.19 15.92
CA VAL A 19 -8.12 16.53 14.59
C VAL A 19 -6.84 15.74 14.32
N GLY A 20 -5.92 15.68 15.29
CA GLY A 20 -4.69 14.91 15.18
C GLY A 20 -4.94 13.42 15.00
N GLY A 21 -5.88 12.84 15.75
CA GLY A 21 -6.30 11.45 15.61
C GLY A 21 -6.88 11.15 14.24
N LEU A 22 -7.77 12.02 13.73
CA LEU A 22 -8.37 11.84 12.41
C LEU A 22 -7.32 11.90 11.29
N LEU A 23 -6.40 12.88 11.35
CA LEU A 23 -5.31 13.00 10.38
C LEU A 23 -4.40 11.77 10.42
N PHE A 24 -4.08 11.28 11.62
CA PHE A 24 -3.24 10.10 11.79
C PHE A 24 -3.87 8.84 11.19
N VAL A 25 -5.15 8.58 11.47
CA VAL A 25 -5.87 7.43 10.89
C VAL A 25 -5.98 7.55 9.36
N THR A 26 -6.24 8.77 8.87
CA THR A 26 -6.30 9.04 7.42
C THR A 26 -4.97 8.73 6.76
N MET A 27 -3.85 9.16 7.34
CA MET A 27 -2.51 8.91 6.82
C MET A 27 -2.17 7.41 6.76
N LEU A 28 -2.49 6.66 7.81
CA LEU A 28 -2.27 5.21 7.83
C LEU A 28 -3.12 4.48 6.77
N SER A 29 -4.37 4.91 6.60
CA SER A 29 -5.30 4.31 5.63
C SER A 29 -4.82 4.50 4.19
N LEU A 30 -4.28 5.68 3.86
CA LEU A 30 -3.69 5.95 2.53
C LEU A 30 -2.52 5.01 2.23
N GLY A 31 -1.65 4.73 3.20
CA GLY A 31 -0.55 3.79 3.04
C GLY A 31 -1.01 2.38 2.67
N GLY A 32 -2.09 1.91 3.31
CA GLY A 32 -2.70 0.61 3.00
C GLY A 32 -3.26 0.54 1.58
N LEU A 33 -3.97 1.58 1.15
CA LEU A 33 -4.55 1.67 -0.19
C LEU A 33 -3.47 1.66 -1.28
N VAL A 34 -2.43 2.49 -1.14
CA VAL A 34 -1.32 2.55 -2.10
C VAL A 34 -0.64 1.19 -2.22
N LYS A 35 -0.33 0.54 -1.10
CA LYS A 35 0.28 -0.80 -1.08
C LYS A 35 -0.57 -1.81 -1.86
N SER A 36 -1.89 -1.81 -1.64
CA SER A 36 -2.81 -2.74 -2.31
C SER A 36 -2.85 -2.54 -3.83
N VAL A 37 -2.83 -1.29 -4.30
CA VAL A 37 -2.83 -0.95 -5.73
C VAL A 37 -1.51 -1.36 -6.38
N LEU A 38 -0.38 -1.05 -5.74
CA LEU A 38 0.94 -1.41 -6.25
C LEU A 38 1.11 -2.94 -6.35
N ALA A 39 0.69 -3.68 -5.32
CA ALA A 39 0.78 -5.14 -5.32
C ALA A 39 -0.02 -5.76 -6.49
N ARG A 40 -1.25 -5.29 -6.72
CA ARG A 40 -2.08 -5.76 -7.85
C ARG A 40 -1.45 -5.45 -9.19
N ARG A 41 -0.93 -4.23 -9.37
CA ARG A 41 -0.24 -3.82 -10.60
C ARG A 41 0.99 -4.67 -10.88
N GLN A 42 1.81 -4.96 -9.88
CA GLN A 42 2.99 -5.81 -10.04
C GLN A 42 2.60 -7.22 -10.48
N VAL A 43 1.55 -7.81 -9.88
CA VAL A 43 1.06 -9.13 -10.29
C VAL A 43 0.57 -9.13 -11.74
N GLU A 44 -0.21 -8.12 -12.15
CA GLU A 44 -0.68 -8.01 -13.53
C GLU A 44 0.48 -7.82 -14.51
N GLN A 45 1.47 -7.00 -14.16
CA GLN A 45 2.64 -6.76 -14.98
C GLN A 45 3.47 -8.04 -15.15
N SER A 46 3.80 -8.74 -14.05
CA SER A 46 4.55 -10.00 -14.13
C SER A 46 3.80 -11.07 -14.94
N ARG A 47 2.47 -11.15 -14.85
CA ARG A 47 1.67 -12.06 -15.69
C ARG A 47 1.78 -11.73 -17.18
N ARG A 48 1.81 -10.44 -17.54
CA ARG A 48 1.99 -9.99 -18.93
C ARG A 48 3.39 -10.31 -19.45
N GLU A 49 4.41 -10.11 -18.62
CA GLU A 49 5.80 -10.44 -18.94
C GLU A 49 5.97 -11.94 -19.16
N ILE A 50 5.42 -12.78 -18.27
CA ILE A 50 5.40 -14.24 -18.44
C ILE A 50 4.71 -14.64 -19.76
N ALA A 51 3.57 -14.03 -20.09
CA ALA A 51 2.88 -14.31 -21.35
C ALA A 51 3.72 -13.93 -22.58
N ALA A 52 4.44 -12.80 -22.52
CA ALA A 52 5.37 -12.39 -23.57
C ALA A 52 6.53 -13.39 -23.73
N TYR A 53 7.14 -13.84 -22.63
CA TYR A 53 8.23 -14.83 -22.68
C TYR A 53 7.79 -16.17 -23.27
N VAL A 54 6.56 -16.61 -22.98
CA VAL A 54 5.99 -17.80 -23.61
C VAL A 54 5.74 -17.58 -25.10
N ALA A 55 5.22 -16.40 -25.49
CA ALA A 55 4.99 -16.07 -26.90
C ALA A 55 6.29 -15.93 -27.72
N GLU A 56 7.35 -15.43 -27.09
CA GLU A 56 8.70 -15.33 -27.67
C GLU A 56 9.43 -16.69 -27.69
N GLY A 57 8.93 -17.68 -26.95
CA GLY A 57 9.55 -19.00 -26.81
C GLY A 57 10.77 -19.03 -25.89
N SER A 58 11.03 -17.97 -25.13
CA SER A 58 12.11 -17.90 -24.14
C SER A 58 11.76 -18.58 -22.82
N MET A 59 10.49 -18.97 -22.63
CA MET A 59 9.97 -19.72 -21.49
C MET A 59 8.99 -20.79 -21.96
N THR A 60 9.04 -21.99 -21.38
CA THR A 60 8.07 -23.05 -21.70
C THR A 60 6.72 -22.77 -21.01
N PRO A 61 5.58 -23.20 -21.60
CA PRO A 61 4.27 -23.08 -20.95
C PRO A 61 4.22 -23.75 -19.57
N ASP A 62 4.86 -24.90 -19.41
CA ASP A 62 4.91 -25.65 -18.15
C ASP A 62 5.67 -24.87 -17.06
N ASP A 63 6.78 -24.22 -17.42
CA ASP A 63 7.54 -23.37 -16.50
C ASP A 63 6.76 -22.11 -16.15
N ALA A 64 6.05 -21.52 -17.12
CA ALA A 64 5.16 -20.39 -16.88
C ALA A 64 4.03 -20.75 -15.91
N GLU A 65 3.40 -21.92 -16.06
CA GLU A 65 2.38 -22.42 -15.14
C GLU A 65 2.93 -22.56 -13.72
N ARG A 66 4.14 -23.15 -13.57
CA ARG A 66 4.81 -23.28 -12.28
C ARG A 66 5.10 -21.93 -11.63
N LEU A 67 5.60 -20.96 -12.41
CA LEU A 67 5.88 -19.60 -11.92
C LEU A 67 4.61 -18.89 -11.46
N LEU A 68 3.54 -18.96 -12.25
CA LEU A 68 2.23 -18.38 -11.92
C LEU A 68 1.63 -18.98 -10.64
N ASN A 69 1.89 -20.27 -10.39
CA ASN A 69 1.45 -20.97 -9.18
C ASN A 69 2.37 -20.76 -7.96
N SER A 70 3.60 -20.29 -8.16
CA SER A 70 4.57 -20.01 -7.09
C SER A 70 4.44 -18.62 -6.45
N GLY A 71 3.68 -17.72 -7.09
CA GLY A 71 3.50 -16.35 -6.63
C GLY A 71 2.66 -16.23 -5.34
N PRO A 72 2.79 -15.11 -4.60
CA PRO A 72 1.97 -14.84 -3.43
C PRO A 72 0.48 -14.82 -3.79
N ARG A 73 -0.33 -15.59 -3.05
CA ARG A 73 -1.80 -15.54 -3.12
C ARG A 73 -2.28 -14.25 -2.43
N ILE A 74 -2.35 -13.17 -3.21
CA ILE A 74 -2.98 -11.91 -2.82
C ILE A 74 -4.51 -11.97 -2.84
#